data_AF-A0AB73IDZ2-F1
#
_entry.id   AF-A0AB73IDZ2-F1
#
_cell.length_a   1.000
_cell.length_b   1.000
_cell.length_c   1.000
_cell.angle_alpha   90.00
_cell.angle_beta   90.00
_cell.angle_gamma   90.00
#
_symmetry.space_group_name_H-M   'P 1'
#
loop_
_entity.id
_entity.type
_entity.pdbx_description
1 polymer ?
#
loop_
_entity_poly.entity_id
_entity_poly.type
_entity_poly.pdbx_seq_one_letter_code
_entity_poly.pdbx_strand_id
1 'polypeptide(L)'
;MNAQTAANGETGALQCAIGKVTGVGGSEQSVREYLATPDRDKYRYIADNPIQCRISDEGRASACTGITTLKREQVSVYDQIDSTMITVVARVELDHGTYPVLIAVPRKDVQCQE
;
A
#
# COMPACT_ATOMS: atom_id res chain seq x y z
N MET A 1 -39.99 -7.49 10.73
CA MET A 1 -38.60 -7.97 10.66
C MET A 1 -38.10 -7.76 9.22
N ASN A 2 -37.10 -6.88 9.12
CA ASN A 2 -36.10 -6.58 8.09
C ASN A 2 -36.51 -6.56 6.61
N ALA A 3 -36.55 -5.35 6.04
CA ALA A 3 -36.46 -5.08 4.62
C ALA A 3 -35.02 -5.31 4.14
N GLN A 4 -34.84 -6.20 3.16
CA GLN A 4 -33.60 -6.30 2.40
C GLN A 4 -33.74 -5.41 1.16
N THR A 5 -33.18 -4.21 1.23
CA THR A 5 -32.89 -3.42 0.03
C THR A 5 -31.47 -3.74 -0.37
N ALA A 6 -31.30 -4.64 -1.34
CA ALA A 6 -30.03 -4.82 -2.02
C ALA A 6 -29.76 -3.55 -2.84
N ALA A 7 -28.97 -2.63 -2.28
CA ALA A 7 -28.47 -1.49 -3.02
C ALA A 7 -27.39 -1.98 -3.98
N ASN A 8 -27.75 -2.04 -5.26
CA ASN A 8 -26.83 -2.10 -6.38
C ASN A 8 -25.91 -0.87 -6.37
N GLY A 9 -24.61 -1.11 -6.59
CA GLY A 9 -23.76 -0.18 -7.33
C GLY A 9 -22.85 0.72 -6.51
N GLU A 10 -21.81 0.15 -5.92
CA GLU A 10 -20.55 0.88 -5.72
C GLU A 10 -19.41 -0.06 -6.07
N THR A 11 -18.42 0.41 -6.83
CA THR A 11 -17.16 -0.28 -7.10
C THR A 11 -16.39 -0.36 -5.78
N GLY A 12 -16.90 -1.15 -4.83
CA GLY A 12 -16.75 -0.91 -3.40
C GLY A 12 -15.31 -1.02 -2.94
N ALA A 13 -14.93 -0.11 -2.05
CA ALA A 13 -13.71 -0.17 -1.27
C ALA A 13 -13.49 -1.59 -0.69
N LEU A 14 -12.23 -1.99 -0.50
CA LEU A 14 -11.91 -3.20 0.24
C LEU A 14 -12.58 -3.10 1.62
N GLN A 15 -13.45 -4.07 1.94
CA GLN A 15 -14.32 -4.03 3.13
C GLN A 15 -13.64 -4.53 4.41
N CYS A 16 -12.34 -4.86 4.39
CA CYS A 16 -11.62 -5.37 5.54
C CYS A 16 -10.76 -4.29 6.19
N ALA A 17 -10.72 -4.26 7.52
CA ALA A 17 -9.83 -3.37 8.28
C ALA A 17 -8.38 -3.87 8.29
N ILE A 18 -8.17 -5.19 8.21
CA ILE A 18 -6.86 -5.84 8.22
C ILE A 18 -6.70 -6.69 6.96
N GLY A 19 -5.55 -6.55 6.30
CA GLY A 19 -5.17 -7.34 5.14
C GLY A 19 -3.76 -7.91 5.25
N LYS A 20 -3.42 -8.81 4.34
CA LYS A 20 -2.04 -9.20 4.05
C LYS A 20 -1.67 -8.70 2.67
N VAL A 21 -0.48 -8.12 2.54
CA VAL A 21 0.02 -7.61 1.25
C VAL A 21 1.21 -8.42 0.78
N THR A 22 1.16 -8.87 -0.46
CA THR A 22 2.30 -9.48 -1.14
C THR A 22 2.51 -8.80 -2.49
N GLY A 23 3.62 -8.07 -2.64
CA GLY A 23 3.86 -7.28 -3.84
C GLY A 23 4.74 -6.07 -3.59
N VAL A 24 4.41 -4.95 -4.23
CA VAL A 24 5.13 -3.68 -4.09
C VAL A 24 4.21 -2.62 -3.51
N GLY A 25 4.73 -1.84 -2.56
CA GLY A 25 4.07 -0.65 -2.04
C GLY A 25 5.02 0.52 -1.97
N GLY A 26 4.51 1.73 -1.77
CA GLY A 26 5.34 2.92 -1.66
C GLY A 26 4.54 4.21 -1.75
N SER A 27 5.21 5.28 -2.19
CA SER A 27 4.47 6.48 -2.59
C SER A 27 3.56 6.16 -3.78
N GLU A 28 2.39 6.79 -3.86
CA GLU A 28 1.45 6.53 -4.96
C GLU A 28 2.12 6.72 -6.33
N GLN A 29 2.86 7.82 -6.50
CA GLN A 29 3.58 8.12 -7.72
C GLN A 29 4.59 7.02 -8.07
N SER A 30 5.46 6.63 -7.13
CA SER A 30 6.49 5.61 -7.38
C SER A 30 5.90 4.24 -7.67
N VAL A 31 4.75 3.89 -7.06
CA VAL A 31 4.07 2.63 -7.40
C VAL A 31 3.48 2.69 -8.81
N ARG A 32 2.88 3.81 -9.22
CA ARG A 32 2.39 3.96 -10.61
C ARG A 32 3.52 3.87 -11.64
N GLU A 33 4.66 4.51 -11.37
CA GLU A 33 5.86 4.42 -12.20
C GLU A 33 6.43 2.99 -12.26
N TYR A 34 6.48 2.28 -11.13
CA TYR A 34 6.87 0.87 -11.09
C TYR A 34 5.94 -0.01 -11.95
N LEU A 35 4.64 0.20 -11.87
CA LEU A 35 3.66 -0.55 -12.66
C LEU A 35 3.78 -0.27 -14.17
N ALA A 36 4.17 0.95 -14.55
CA ALA A 36 4.42 1.34 -15.93
C ALA A 36 5.82 0.90 -16.44
N THR A 37 6.72 0.51 -15.54
CA THR A 37 8.07 0.06 -15.89
C THR A 37 8.01 -1.30 -16.60
N PRO A 38 8.75 -1.51 -17.72
CA PRO A 38 8.84 -2.81 -18.37
C PRO A 38 9.31 -3.91 -17.40
N ASP A 39 8.79 -5.13 -17.52
CA ASP A 39 9.06 -6.21 -16.56
C ASP A 39 10.55 -6.50 -16.36
N ARG A 40 11.36 -6.42 -17.42
CA ARG A 40 12.82 -6.61 -17.36
C ARG A 40 13.55 -5.55 -16.50
N ASP A 41 12.93 -4.38 -16.34
CA ASP A 41 13.50 -3.21 -15.67
C ASP A 41 12.94 -3.02 -14.25
N LYS A 42 11.87 -3.76 -13.87
CA LYS A 42 11.23 -3.66 -12.55
C LYS A 42 12.16 -3.96 -11.39
N TYR A 43 13.03 -4.97 -11.54
CA TYR A 43 14.02 -5.31 -10.50
C TYR A 43 14.96 -4.13 -10.22
N ARG A 44 15.43 -3.47 -11.28
CA ARG A 44 16.30 -2.30 -11.16
C ARG A 44 15.54 -1.11 -10.57
N TYR A 45 14.29 -0.87 -10.98
CA TYR A 45 13.48 0.20 -10.40
C TYR A 45 13.33 0.06 -8.87
N ILE A 46 13.12 -1.16 -8.36
CA ILE A 46 13.09 -1.43 -6.92
C ILE A 46 14.43 -1.09 -6.25
N ALA A 47 15.54 -1.53 -6.82
CA ALA A 47 16.86 -1.30 -6.25
C ALA A 47 17.25 0.20 -6.24
N ASP A 48 16.87 0.94 -7.27
CA ASP A 48 17.26 2.34 -7.47
C ASP A 48 16.34 3.32 -6.74
N ASN A 49 15.12 2.90 -6.38
CA ASN A 49 14.11 3.76 -5.75
C ASN A 49 13.62 3.18 -4.41
N PRO A 50 14.52 2.92 -3.44
CA PRO A 50 14.12 2.41 -2.14
C PRO A 50 13.21 3.42 -1.44
N ILE A 51 12.27 2.91 -0.64
CA ILE A 51 11.36 3.75 0.11
C ILE A 51 12.14 4.62 1.11
N GLN A 52 11.83 5.90 1.13
CA GLN A 52 12.39 6.87 2.05
C GLN A 52 11.25 7.72 2.59
N CYS A 53 11.32 8.07 3.87
CA CYS A 53 10.32 8.91 4.52
C CYS A 53 11.00 9.92 5.44
N ARG A 54 10.38 11.07 5.65
CA ARG A 54 10.75 11.98 6.73
C ARG A 54 10.14 11.47 8.02
N ILE A 55 10.98 11.27 9.03
CA ILE A 55 10.56 10.87 10.37
C ILE A 55 10.57 12.10 11.26
N SER A 56 9.43 12.42 11.88
CA SER A 56 9.36 13.48 12.89
C SER A 56 9.92 13.02 14.24
N ASP A 57 10.13 13.96 15.15
CA ASP A 57 10.63 13.66 16.51
C ASP A 57 9.68 12.75 17.31
N GLU A 58 8.39 12.76 16.98
CA GLU A 58 7.37 11.85 17.54
C GLU A 58 7.30 10.47 16.84
N GLY A 59 8.20 10.21 15.89
CA GLY A 59 8.30 8.93 15.19
C GLY A 59 7.26 8.72 14.08
N ARG A 60 6.61 9.79 13.58
CA ARG A 60 5.67 9.69 12.47
C ARG A 60 6.39 9.77 11.12
N ALA A 61 6.10 8.82 10.25
CA ALA A 61 6.57 8.84 8.86
C ALA A 61 5.68 9.75 8.00
N SER A 62 6.30 10.59 7.18
CA SER A 62 5.64 11.52 6.28
C SER A 62 6.47 11.76 5.02
N ALA A 63 5.87 12.39 4.01
CA ALA A 63 6.53 12.77 2.76
C ALA A 63 7.35 11.62 2.13
N CYS A 64 6.76 10.42 2.11
CA CYS A 64 7.45 9.24 1.62
C CYS A 64 7.58 9.22 0.10
N THR A 65 8.73 8.77 -0.39
CA THR A 65 9.05 8.58 -1.80
C THR A 65 9.60 7.17 -2.02
N GLY A 66 9.66 6.71 -3.27
CA GLY A 66 10.19 5.39 -3.59
C GLY A 66 9.23 4.25 -3.27
N ILE A 67 9.76 3.03 -3.32
CA ILE A 67 9.01 1.78 -3.19
C ILE A 67 9.70 0.77 -2.28
N THR A 68 8.93 -0.21 -1.83
CA THR A 68 9.38 -1.34 -1.03
C THR A 68 8.63 -2.61 -1.41
N THR A 69 9.27 -3.76 -1.17
CA THR A 69 8.66 -5.07 -1.37
C THR A 69 8.01 -5.55 -0.09
N LEU A 70 6.77 -6.01 -0.18
CA LEU A 70 6.00 -6.53 0.94
C LEU A 70 5.89 -8.06 0.78
N LYS A 71 6.37 -8.82 1.77
CA LYS A 71 6.45 -10.28 1.71
C LYS A 71 5.44 -10.92 2.65
N ARG A 72 4.15 -10.72 2.36
CA ARG A 72 3.00 -11.13 3.20
C ARG A 72 2.88 -10.32 4.49
N GLU A 73 3.18 -9.03 4.40
CA GLU A 73 3.08 -8.11 5.54
C GLU A 73 1.62 -7.95 5.95
N GLN A 74 1.34 -8.03 7.26
CA GLN A 74 0.04 -7.67 7.79
C GLN A 74 -0.07 -6.14 7.82
N VAL A 75 -1.16 -5.62 7.26
CA VAL A 75 -1.39 -4.18 7.12
C VAL A 75 -2.77 -3.81 7.64
N SER A 76 -2.91 -2.55 8.06
CA SER A 76 -4.24 -1.95 8.26
C SER A 76 -4.67 -1.27 6.98
N VAL A 77 -5.86 -1.60 6.48
CA VAL A 77 -6.44 -0.94 5.31
C VAL A 77 -6.99 0.42 5.74
N TYR A 78 -6.65 1.47 5.00
CA TYR A 78 -6.98 2.84 5.38
C TYR A 78 -8.06 3.43 4.47
N ASP A 79 -7.74 3.64 3.19
CA ASP A 79 -8.66 4.28 2.24
C ASP A 79 -8.37 3.85 0.81
N GLN A 80 -9.38 3.86 -0.05
CA GLN A 80 -9.26 3.56 -1.48
C GLN A 80 -8.78 4.81 -2.23
N ILE A 81 -7.69 4.67 -2.99
CA ILE A 81 -7.18 5.76 -3.85
C ILE A 81 -8.00 5.82 -5.14
N ASP A 82 -8.11 4.67 -5.82
CA ASP A 82 -8.91 4.48 -7.02
C ASP A 82 -9.35 3.02 -7.16
N SER A 83 -9.90 2.61 -8.30
CA SER A 83 -10.35 1.22 -8.50
C SER A 83 -9.22 0.18 -8.46
N THR A 84 -7.97 0.60 -8.62
CA THR A 84 -6.76 -0.23 -8.77
C THR A 84 -5.79 -0.13 -7.60
N MET A 85 -5.85 0.94 -6.81
CA MET A 85 -4.89 1.26 -5.76
C MET A 85 -5.59 1.53 -4.42
N ILE A 86 -4.95 1.11 -3.33
CA ILE A 86 -5.44 1.32 -1.97
C ILE A 86 -4.31 1.80 -1.05
N THR A 87 -4.64 2.65 -0.10
CA THR A 87 -3.73 3.08 0.96
C THR A 87 -3.81 2.12 2.14
N VAL A 88 -2.65 1.68 2.61
CA VAL A 88 -2.51 0.81 3.78
C VAL A 88 -1.47 1.36 4.73
N VAL A 89 -1.58 1.02 6.02
CA VAL A 89 -0.52 1.22 7.01
C VAL A 89 0.29 -0.07 7.09
N ALA A 90 1.55 -0.02 6.69
CA ALA A 90 2.51 -1.12 6.78
C ALA A 90 3.69 -0.74 7.69
N ARG A 91 4.31 -1.73 8.32
CA ARG A 91 5.59 -1.54 9.00
C ARG A 91 6.71 -1.66 7.97
N VAL A 92 7.50 -0.60 7.82
CA VAL A 92 8.56 -0.51 6.81
C VAL A 92 9.89 -0.25 7.51
N GLU A 93 10.92 -1.01 7.13
CA GLU A 93 12.31 -0.76 7.54
C GLU A 93 12.86 0.45 6.79
N LEU A 94 13.36 1.43 7.54
CA LEU A 94 14.05 2.62 7.09
C LEU A 94 15.40 2.71 7.82
N ASP A 95 16.27 3.65 7.43
CA ASP A 95 17.67 3.75 7.90
C ASP A 95 17.85 3.69 9.44
N HIS A 96 16.87 4.18 10.19
CA HIS A 96 16.95 4.29 11.65
C HIS A 96 15.93 3.44 12.42
N GLY A 97 15.23 2.54 11.73
CA GLY A 97 14.31 1.60 12.37
C GLY A 97 13.08 1.27 11.54
N THR A 98 12.12 0.59 12.18
CA THR A 98 10.89 0.15 11.54
C THR A 98 9.71 1.02 11.95
N TYR A 99 9.15 1.75 11.00
CA TYR A 99 8.09 2.74 11.24
C TYR A 99 6.76 2.30 10.63
N PRO A 100 5.61 2.65 11.24
CA PRO A 100 4.33 2.56 10.55
C PRO A 100 4.25 3.65 9.48
N VAL A 101 4.02 3.26 8.23
CA VAL A 101 3.99 4.15 7.08
C VAL A 101 2.69 3.97 6.31
N LEU A 102 2.03 5.07 5.95
CA LEU A 102 0.97 5.04 4.93
C LEU A 102 1.61 4.93 3.56
N ILE A 103 1.31 3.82 2.87
CA ILE A 103 1.79 3.55 1.53
C ILE A 103 0.63 3.15 0.62
N ALA A 104 0.76 3.45 -0.66
CA ALA A 104 -0.11 2.94 -1.70
C ALA A 104 0.33 1.53 -2.11
N VAL A 105 -0.62 0.63 -2.34
CA VAL A 105 -0.39 -0.72 -2.86
C VAL A 105 -1.44 -1.05 -3.94
N PRO A 106 -1.11 -1.89 -4.94
CA PRO A 106 -2.12 -2.39 -5.85
C PRO A 106 -3.20 -3.17 -5.11
N ARG A 107 -4.47 -2.90 -5.41
CA ARG A 107 -5.63 -3.56 -4.79
C ARG A 107 -5.55 -5.09 -4.90
N LYS A 108 -5.07 -5.59 -6.03
CA LYS A 108 -4.89 -7.02 -6.31
C LYS A 108 -3.84 -7.71 -5.43
N ASP A 109 -2.93 -6.93 -4.83
CA ASP A 109 -1.85 -7.44 -3.99
C ASP A 109 -2.29 -7.54 -2.51
N VAL A 110 -3.50 -7.06 -2.18
CA VAL A 110 -4.11 -7.11 -0.85
C VAL A 110 -5.07 -8.30 -0.74
N GLN A 111 -4.87 -9.11 0.29
CA GLN A 111 -5.78 -10.19 0.67
C GLN A 111 -6.40 -9.88 2.03
N CYS A 112 -7.72 -9.69 2.08
CA CYS A 112 -8.43 -9.54 3.34
C CYS A 112 -8.22 -10.78 4.21
N GLN A 113 -7.98 -10.56 5.50
CA GLN A 113 -8.03 -11.63 6.49
C GLN A 113 -9.46 -11.71 7.03
N GLU A 114 -9.97 -12.93 7.20
CA GLU A 114 -11.24 -13.19 7.90
C GLU A 114 -11.05 -13.12 9.43
#